data_AF-A0A838BJ04-F1
#
_entry.id   AF-A0A838BJ04-F1
#
_cell.length_a   1.000
_cell.length_b   1.000
_cell.length_c   1.000
_cell.angle_alpha   90.00
_cell.angle_beta   90.00
_cell.angle_gamma   90.00
#
_symmetry.space_group_name_H-M   'P 1'
#
loop_
_entity.id
_entity.type
_entity.pdbx_description
1 polymer ?
#
loop_
_entity_poly.entity_id
_entity_poly.type
_entity_poly.pdbx_seq_one_letter_code
_entity_poly.pdbx_strand_id
1 'polypeptide(L)'
;MQYALVNRVRQEAEPKLRGTCPNCGAEVVAKCGQKRIWHWSHLGKLECDRWWEPETEWHRAWKALFPKEWQEVIHVAADGERHIADVKNDKGVVIEFQHSPLDPEERLSREKFYGTMVWVVDGMRYKRDLSAFREAVAEGYIVNDSPLCLDPRTRAAAMVRRWAPLRHHVFIDFGDEDFQIAGFQPPEKVLWQFLFNRATGKVVIAAVTRESFMKFCLNGSEFQHLTVERHQRPRGRYRRY
;
A
#
# COMPACT_ATOMS: atom_id res chain seq x y z
N MET A 1 -9.96 14.60 -4.24
CA MET A 1 -9.18 15.40 -3.29
C MET A 1 -10.00 15.57 -2.04
N GLN A 2 -9.42 15.22 -0.90
CA GLN A 2 -9.95 15.50 0.43
C GLN A 2 -9.80 16.97 0.80
N TYR A 3 -8.71 17.61 0.37
CA TYR A 3 -8.37 18.97 0.80
C TYR A 3 -8.40 19.99 -0.35
N ALA A 4 -8.79 21.22 -0.02
CA ALA A 4 -8.61 22.40 -0.85
C ALA A 4 -8.22 23.61 -0.02
N LEU A 5 -7.86 24.73 -0.66
CA LEU A 5 -7.58 25.98 0.04
C LEU A 5 -8.85 26.85 0.07
N VAL A 6 -9.37 27.09 1.27
CA VAL A 6 -10.47 28.03 1.54
C VAL A 6 -9.88 29.19 2.33
N ASN A 7 -9.93 30.41 1.77
CA ASN A 7 -9.24 31.57 2.34
C ASN A 7 -7.74 31.32 2.63
N ARG A 8 -7.06 30.61 1.71
CA ARG A 8 -5.65 30.17 1.83
C ARG A 8 -5.38 29.17 2.97
N VAL A 9 -6.41 28.69 3.65
CA VAL A 9 -6.31 27.65 4.68
C VAL A 9 -6.69 26.31 4.08
N ARG A 10 -5.88 25.28 4.30
CA ARG A 10 -6.17 23.92 3.84
C ARG A 10 -7.32 23.34 4.66
N GLN A 11 -8.41 22.98 3.98
CA GLN A 11 -9.65 22.52 4.61
C GLN A 11 -10.25 21.32 3.89
N GLU A 12 -10.93 20.46 4.66
CA GLU A 12 -11.73 19.37 4.15
C GLU A 12 -13.03 19.89 3.52
N ALA A 13 -13.69 19.05 2.71
CA ALA A 13 -14.91 19.46 2.04
C ALA A 13 -16.08 19.58 3.04
N GLU A 14 -16.62 20.79 3.19
CA GLU A 14 -17.85 21.05 3.95
C GLU A 14 -18.95 21.62 3.05
N PRO A 15 -20.24 21.45 3.40
CA PRO A 15 -21.35 21.88 2.56
C PRO A 15 -21.24 23.36 2.15
N LYS A 16 -21.48 23.62 0.85
CA LYS A 16 -21.54 24.96 0.24
C LYS A 16 -20.20 25.71 0.19
N LEU A 17 -19.08 25.07 0.52
CA LEU A 17 -17.78 25.71 0.37
C LEU A 17 -17.29 25.72 -1.09
N ARG A 18 -16.54 26.79 -1.40
CA ARG A 18 -15.72 26.94 -2.61
C ARG A 18 -14.29 27.24 -2.18
N GLY A 19 -13.33 26.79 -2.96
CA GLY A 19 -11.92 26.97 -2.66
C GLY A 19 -11.07 26.91 -3.93
N THR A 20 -9.76 26.90 -3.76
CA THR A 20 -8.81 26.71 -4.85
C THR A 20 -8.09 25.37 -4.71
N CYS A 21 -7.94 24.67 -5.82
CA CYS A 21 -7.15 23.45 -5.91
C CYS A 21 -5.70 23.76 -5.49
N PRO A 22 -5.14 23.05 -4.50
CA PRO A 22 -3.77 23.31 -4.07
C PRO A 22 -2.76 22.96 -5.18
N ASN A 23 -3.11 22.04 -6.09
CA ASN A 23 -2.27 21.69 -7.22
C ASN A 23 -2.31 22.79 -8.31
N CYS A 24 -3.40 22.94 -9.06
CA CYS A 24 -3.42 23.87 -10.20
C CYS A 24 -3.87 25.30 -9.89
N GLY A 25 -4.33 25.60 -8.67
CA GLY A 25 -4.87 26.92 -8.31
C GLY A 25 -6.28 27.20 -8.84
N ALA A 26 -6.84 26.33 -9.69
CA ALA A 26 -8.17 26.49 -10.25
C ALA A 26 -9.27 26.35 -9.18
N GLU A 27 -10.45 26.92 -9.45
CA GLU A 27 -11.57 26.87 -8.54
C GLU A 27 -12.13 25.44 -8.38
N VAL A 28 -12.39 25.06 -7.12
CA VAL A 28 -13.02 23.81 -6.73
C VAL A 28 -14.25 24.06 -5.86
N VAL A 29 -15.18 23.12 -5.89
CA VAL A 29 -16.40 23.11 -5.08
C VAL A 29 -16.47 21.87 -4.22
N ALA A 30 -16.96 22.03 -3.00
CA ALA A 30 -17.20 20.90 -2.10
C ALA A 30 -18.41 20.09 -2.60
N LYS A 31 -18.21 18.77 -2.72
CA LYS A 31 -19.25 17.79 -3.05
C LYS A 31 -19.61 17.01 -1.79
N CYS A 32 -20.65 17.47 -1.10
CA CYS A 32 -21.13 16.88 0.15
C CYS A 32 -22.52 16.27 -0.08
N GLY A 33 -22.60 14.94 -0.09
CA GLY A 33 -23.84 14.20 -0.25
C GLY A 33 -23.75 12.81 0.38
N GLN A 34 -24.79 12.00 0.21
CA GLN A 34 -24.87 10.67 0.83
C GLN A 34 -24.31 9.53 -0.04
N LYS A 35 -24.09 9.77 -1.34
CA LYS A 35 -23.72 8.72 -2.30
C LYS A 35 -22.21 8.48 -2.42
N ARG A 36 -21.40 9.49 -2.10
CA ARG A 36 -19.93 9.46 -2.25
C ARG A 36 -19.33 10.14 -1.04
N ILE A 37 -18.14 9.71 -0.65
CA ILE A 37 -17.34 10.40 0.34
C ILE A 37 -17.19 11.88 -0.05
N TRP A 38 -17.18 12.75 0.95
CA TRP A 38 -17.09 14.18 0.70
C TRP A 38 -15.72 14.52 0.15
N HIS A 39 -15.71 15.29 -0.93
CA HIS A 39 -14.50 15.61 -1.68
C HIS A 39 -14.62 16.97 -2.37
N TRP A 40 -13.47 17.51 -2.74
CA TRP A 40 -13.37 18.66 -3.62
C TRP A 40 -13.31 18.22 -5.07
N SER A 41 -14.02 18.95 -5.93
CA SER A 41 -14.06 18.73 -7.38
C SER A 41 -13.85 20.06 -8.09
N HIS A 42 -13.12 20.06 -9.20
CA HIS A 42 -13.10 21.20 -10.12
C HIS A 42 -14.50 21.52 -10.61
N LEU A 43 -14.78 22.81 -10.84
CA LEU A 43 -16.09 23.28 -11.30
C LEU A 43 -16.38 22.85 -12.76
N GLY A 44 -15.34 22.64 -13.57
CA GLY A 44 -15.42 22.12 -14.94
C GLY A 44 -14.74 20.77 -15.11
N LYS A 45 -14.73 20.24 -16.34
CA LYS A 45 -13.92 19.08 -16.73
C LYS A 45 -12.44 19.49 -16.84
N LEU A 46 -11.83 19.74 -15.69
CA LEU A 46 -10.40 19.98 -15.58
C LEU A 46 -9.77 18.77 -14.88
N GLU A 47 -8.94 18.06 -15.63
CA GLU A 47 -8.07 17.03 -15.11
C GLU A 47 -6.71 17.68 -14.81
N CYS A 48 -6.52 18.13 -13.57
CA CYS A 48 -5.29 18.82 -13.18
C CYS A 48 -4.16 17.87 -12.78
N ASP A 49 -4.48 16.59 -12.62
CA ASP A 49 -3.54 15.53 -12.26
C ASP A 49 -3.97 14.28 -13.02
N ARG A 50 -3.09 13.79 -13.90
CA ARG A 50 -3.36 12.62 -14.75
C ARG A 50 -3.39 11.30 -13.98
N TRP A 51 -2.91 11.29 -12.74
CA TRP A 51 -2.91 10.13 -11.85
C TRP A 51 -4.08 10.14 -10.88
N TRP A 52 -4.97 11.14 -11.02
CA TRP A 52 -6.13 11.27 -10.18
C TRP A 52 -7.04 10.04 -10.29
N GLU A 53 -7.37 9.45 -9.14
CA GLU A 53 -8.40 8.43 -9.05
C GLU A 53 -9.53 8.82 -8.07
N PRO A 54 -10.75 8.28 -8.27
CA PRO A 54 -11.81 8.41 -7.29
C PRO A 54 -11.40 7.76 -5.98
N GLU A 55 -11.39 8.54 -4.93
CA GLU A 55 -11.00 8.07 -3.60
C GLU A 55 -12.12 7.20 -2.98
N THR A 56 -11.72 6.10 -2.37
CA THR A 56 -12.60 5.15 -1.66
C THR A 56 -12.51 5.34 -0.14
N GLU A 57 -13.42 4.70 0.61
CA GLU A 57 -13.33 4.68 2.08
C GLU A 57 -12.06 4.00 2.58
N TRP A 58 -11.65 2.90 1.93
CA TRP A 58 -10.38 2.22 2.22
C TRP A 58 -9.18 3.16 2.05
N HIS A 59 -9.15 3.91 0.94
CA HIS A 59 -8.10 4.87 0.64
C HIS A 59 -8.06 6.01 1.66
N ARG A 60 -9.23 6.56 2.01
CA ARG A 60 -9.35 7.63 3.02
C ARG A 60 -8.92 7.13 4.41
N ALA A 61 -9.30 5.91 4.79
CA ALA A 61 -8.93 5.32 6.07
C ALA A 61 -7.41 5.13 6.18
N TRP A 62 -6.76 4.66 5.11
CA TRP A 62 -5.31 4.55 5.05
C TRP A 62 -4.60 5.90 5.21
N LYS A 63 -5.02 6.93 4.47
CA LYS A 63 -4.45 8.28 4.61
C LYS A 63 -4.66 8.86 6.02
N ALA A 64 -5.80 8.58 6.65
CA ALA A 64 -6.12 9.07 7.98
C ALA A 64 -5.19 8.55 9.09
N LEU A 65 -4.40 7.49 8.83
CA LEU A 65 -3.38 6.99 9.76
C LEU A 65 -2.13 7.89 9.84
N PHE A 66 -2.02 8.89 8.97
CA PHE A 66 -0.88 9.79 8.87
C PHE A 66 -1.22 11.22 9.32
N PRO A 67 -0.22 12.00 9.77
CA PRO A 67 -0.42 13.43 10.06
C PRO A 67 -1.07 14.17 8.89
N LYS A 68 -1.96 15.14 9.17
CA LYS A 68 -2.75 15.83 8.13
C LYS A 68 -1.86 16.55 7.12
N GLU A 69 -0.72 17.06 7.56
CA GLU A 69 0.31 17.73 6.77
C GLU A 69 1.04 16.80 5.79
N TRP A 70 1.00 15.48 6.01
CA TRP A 70 1.61 14.50 5.12
C TRP A 70 0.64 13.97 4.07
N GLN A 71 -0.67 14.13 4.28
CA GLN A 71 -1.69 13.65 3.35
C GLN A 71 -1.80 14.58 2.13
N GLU A 72 -2.09 14.06 0.94
CA GLU A 72 -2.33 14.83 -0.30
C GLU A 72 -1.27 15.93 -0.55
N VAL A 73 0.01 15.55 -0.48
CA VAL A 73 1.14 16.48 -0.63
C VAL A 73 1.53 16.60 -2.09
N ILE A 74 1.63 17.84 -2.57
CA ILE A 74 2.07 18.10 -3.94
C ILE A 74 3.56 17.80 -4.06
N HIS A 75 3.89 16.92 -4.99
CA HIS A 75 5.24 16.66 -5.44
C HIS A 75 5.47 17.40 -6.76
N VAL A 76 6.60 18.10 -6.87
CA VAL A 76 7.00 18.84 -8.07
C VAL A 76 8.34 18.27 -8.55
N ALA A 77 8.38 17.76 -9.76
CA ALA A 77 9.61 17.30 -10.39
C ALA A 77 10.46 18.46 -10.92
N ALA A 78 11.71 18.17 -11.29
CA ALA A 78 12.67 19.18 -11.74
C ALA A 78 12.26 19.87 -13.05
N ASP A 79 11.46 19.22 -13.88
CA ASP A 79 10.89 19.75 -15.13
C ASP A 79 9.59 20.54 -14.90
N GLY A 80 9.13 20.65 -13.65
CA GLY A 80 7.89 21.33 -13.28
C GLY A 80 6.63 20.46 -13.36
N GLU A 81 6.73 19.16 -13.66
CA GLU A 81 5.60 18.24 -13.56
C GLU A 81 5.13 18.12 -12.10
N ARG A 82 3.80 18.07 -11.89
CA ARG A 82 3.20 18.10 -10.54
C ARG A 82 2.17 17.00 -10.38
N HIS A 83 2.31 16.24 -9.31
CA HIS A 83 1.35 15.21 -8.89
C HIS A 83 1.07 15.31 -7.39
N ILE A 84 -0.12 14.91 -6.97
CA ILE A 84 -0.50 14.86 -5.56
C ILE A 84 -0.18 13.46 -5.04
N ALA A 85 0.80 13.35 -4.16
CA ALA A 85 1.08 12.11 -3.44
C ALA A 85 0.01 11.87 -2.37
N ASP A 86 -0.43 10.62 -2.21
CA ASP A 86 -1.41 10.27 -1.17
C ASP A 86 -0.91 10.60 0.22
N VAL A 87 0.31 10.15 0.52
CA VAL A 87 1.07 10.52 1.71
C VAL A 87 2.52 10.78 1.34
N LYS A 88 3.11 11.84 1.89
CA LYS A 88 4.55 12.11 1.82
C LYS A 88 5.03 12.60 3.17
N ASN A 89 5.95 11.85 3.78
CA ASN A 89 6.51 12.23 5.08
C ASN A 89 7.58 13.34 4.96
N ASP A 90 8.03 13.85 6.10
CA ASP A 90 9.05 14.89 6.23
C ASP A 90 10.44 14.47 5.69
N LYS A 91 10.70 13.16 5.60
CA LYS A 91 11.89 12.56 4.96
C LYS A 91 11.75 12.39 3.45
N GLY A 92 10.60 12.75 2.87
CA GLY A 92 10.34 12.66 1.44
C GLY A 92 9.96 11.26 0.94
N VAL A 93 9.71 10.29 1.83
CA VAL A 93 9.16 8.98 1.46
C VAL A 93 7.70 9.15 1.07
N VAL A 94 7.36 8.73 -0.14
CA VAL A 94 5.98 8.73 -0.65
C VAL A 94 5.32 7.38 -0.37
N ILE A 95 4.06 7.40 0.02
CA ILE A 95 3.23 6.19 0.16
C ILE A 95 2.00 6.42 -0.72
N GLU A 96 1.81 5.52 -1.69
CA GLU A 96 0.66 5.53 -2.59
C GLU A 96 -0.24 4.33 -2.26
N PHE A 97 -1.53 4.59 -2.14
CA PHE A 97 -2.54 3.56 -1.92
C PHE A 97 -3.23 3.26 -3.24
N GLN A 98 -3.12 2.03 -3.73
CA GLN A 98 -3.71 1.65 -5.01
C GLN A 98 -4.93 0.76 -4.81
N HIS A 99 -6.11 1.29 -5.15
CA HIS A 99 -7.34 0.51 -5.25
C HIS A 99 -7.73 0.23 -6.71
N SER A 100 -7.60 1.21 -7.60
CA SER A 100 -7.99 1.04 -9.00
C SER A 100 -7.00 0.16 -9.78
N PRO A 101 -7.41 -0.42 -10.93
CA PRO A 101 -6.44 -1.03 -11.84
C PRO A 101 -5.36 -0.01 -12.23
N LEU A 102 -4.09 -0.40 -12.11
CA LEU A 102 -2.95 0.42 -12.49
C LEU A 102 -2.18 -0.30 -13.59
N ASP A 103 -1.93 0.40 -14.69
CA ASP A 103 -1.13 -0.13 -15.77
C ASP A 103 0.35 -0.27 -15.34
N PRO A 104 1.07 -1.33 -15.72
CA PRO A 104 2.48 -1.48 -15.37
C PRO A 104 3.38 -0.32 -15.82
N GLU A 105 3.12 0.31 -16.97
CA GLU A 105 3.88 1.46 -17.45
C GLU A 105 3.60 2.70 -16.60
N GLU A 106 2.34 2.90 -16.21
CA GLU A 106 1.96 3.98 -15.29
C GLU A 106 2.59 3.78 -13.91
N ARG A 107 2.58 2.55 -13.38
CA ARG A 107 3.27 2.23 -12.13
C ARG A 107 4.75 2.57 -12.19
N LEU A 108 5.44 2.18 -13.27
CA LEU A 108 6.86 2.50 -13.49
C LEU A 108 7.09 4.00 -13.60
N SER A 109 6.19 4.72 -14.26
CA SER A 109 6.22 6.18 -14.37
C SER A 109 6.14 6.84 -12.98
N ARG A 110 5.19 6.41 -12.14
CA ARG A 110 5.03 6.88 -10.76
C ARG A 110 6.25 6.56 -9.89
N GLU A 111 6.75 5.32 -9.97
CA GLU A 111 7.96 4.87 -9.26
C GLU A 111 9.20 5.70 -9.62
N LYS A 112 9.35 6.06 -10.91
CA LYS A 112 10.43 6.92 -11.39
C LYS A 112 10.25 8.38 -10.93
N PHE A 113 9.03 8.89 -10.99
CA PHE A 113 8.72 10.27 -10.63
C PHE A 113 8.92 10.56 -9.14
N TYR A 114 8.40 9.69 -8.25
CA TYR A 114 8.51 9.90 -6.82
C TYR A 114 9.87 9.48 -6.24
N GLY A 115 10.58 8.56 -6.89
CA GLY A 115 11.87 8.08 -6.40
C GLY A 115 11.71 7.15 -5.21
N THR A 116 11.80 7.66 -3.97
CA THR A 116 11.67 6.81 -2.77
C THR A 116 10.21 6.69 -2.39
N MET A 117 9.60 5.54 -2.67
CA MET A 117 8.18 5.31 -2.39
C MET A 117 7.83 3.89 -1.95
N VAL A 118 6.63 3.75 -1.41
CA VAL A 118 5.99 2.51 -0.97
C VAL A 118 4.61 2.39 -1.59
N TRP A 119 4.26 1.20 -2.07
CA TRP A 119 2.92 0.85 -2.48
C TRP A 119 2.19 0.11 -1.37
N VAL A 120 0.95 0.51 -1.11
CA VAL A 120 -0.04 -0.28 -0.37
C VAL A 120 -1.21 -0.53 -1.30
N VAL A 121 -1.53 -1.79 -1.53
CA VAL A 121 -2.48 -2.22 -2.57
C VAL A 121 -3.68 -2.87 -1.92
N ASP A 122 -4.88 -2.51 -2.37
CA ASP A 122 -6.09 -3.17 -1.93
C ASP A 122 -6.20 -4.58 -2.55
N GLY A 123 -5.92 -5.59 -1.73
CA GLY A 123 -6.04 -7.00 -2.10
C GLY A 123 -7.50 -7.47 -2.29
N MET A 124 -8.47 -6.69 -1.81
CA MET A 124 -9.91 -6.99 -1.92
C MET A 124 -10.51 -6.49 -3.25
N ARG A 125 -9.73 -5.77 -4.07
CA ARG A 125 -10.22 -5.16 -5.31
C ARG A 125 -10.82 -6.16 -6.32
N TYR A 126 -10.17 -7.31 -6.49
CA TYR A 126 -10.57 -8.31 -7.46
C TYR A 126 -11.11 -9.57 -6.77
N LYS A 127 -12.29 -10.02 -7.20
CA LYS A 127 -13.05 -11.13 -6.60
C LYS A 127 -12.25 -12.42 -6.36
N ARG A 128 -11.24 -12.69 -7.18
CA ARG A 128 -10.43 -13.93 -7.13
C ARG A 128 -9.11 -13.79 -6.37
N ASP A 129 -8.70 -12.57 -6.04
CA ASP A 129 -7.38 -12.34 -5.45
C ASP A 129 -7.32 -12.89 -4.02
N LEU A 130 -8.32 -12.63 -3.17
CA LEU A 130 -8.37 -13.13 -1.80
C LEU A 130 -8.28 -14.66 -1.73
N SER A 131 -9.11 -15.37 -2.51
CA SER A 131 -9.11 -16.85 -2.49
C SER A 131 -7.80 -17.41 -3.00
N ALA A 132 -7.29 -16.90 -4.13
CA ALA A 132 -6.02 -17.36 -4.70
C ALA A 132 -4.84 -17.06 -3.76
N PHE A 133 -4.89 -15.95 -3.04
CA PHE A 133 -3.85 -15.57 -2.10
C PHE A 133 -3.89 -16.40 -0.81
N ARG A 134 -5.09 -16.68 -0.28
CA ARG A 134 -5.27 -17.63 0.84
C ARG A 134 -4.65 -18.98 0.53
N GLU A 135 -4.93 -19.56 -0.64
CA GLU A 135 -4.31 -20.81 -1.07
C GLU A 135 -2.79 -20.69 -1.20
N ALA A 136 -2.29 -19.55 -1.70
CA ALA A 136 -0.86 -19.31 -1.88
C ALA A 136 -0.10 -19.28 -0.55
N VAL A 137 -0.66 -18.70 0.51
CA VAL A 137 0.00 -18.64 1.83
C VAL A 137 -0.25 -19.89 2.69
N ALA A 138 -1.42 -20.54 2.52
CA ALA A 138 -1.74 -21.78 3.24
C ALA A 138 -0.91 -22.97 2.74
N GLU A 139 -0.74 -23.08 1.42
CA GLU A 139 0.01 -24.17 0.79
C GLU A 139 1.39 -23.74 0.29
N GLY A 140 1.82 -22.51 0.57
CA GLY A 140 3.13 -22.01 0.18
C GLY A 140 4.26 -22.79 0.83
N TYR A 141 5.42 -22.84 0.18
CA TYR A 141 6.62 -23.42 0.79
C TYR A 141 7.36 -22.37 1.59
N ILE A 142 7.67 -22.66 2.85
CA ILE A 142 8.56 -21.82 3.65
C ILE A 142 9.97 -21.92 3.07
N VAL A 143 10.44 -20.80 2.52
CA VAL A 143 11.79 -20.67 1.94
C VAL A 143 12.76 -19.94 2.85
N ASN A 144 12.26 -19.28 3.89
CA ASN A 144 13.04 -18.69 4.97
C ASN A 144 12.20 -18.64 6.25
N ASP A 145 12.82 -18.89 7.41
CA ASP A 145 12.12 -18.90 8.71
C ASP A 145 12.20 -17.54 9.42
N SER A 146 13.21 -16.72 9.12
CA SER A 146 13.44 -15.40 9.74
C SER A 146 14.09 -14.42 8.77
N PRO A 147 13.34 -13.47 8.17
CA PRO A 147 11.89 -13.37 8.22
C PRO A 147 11.19 -14.58 7.57
N LEU A 148 9.98 -14.90 8.02
CA LEU A 148 9.14 -15.92 7.42
C LEU A 148 8.79 -15.51 5.98
N CYS A 149 9.34 -16.25 5.03
CA CYS A 149 9.09 -16.05 3.60
C CYS A 149 8.49 -17.31 2.97
N LEU A 150 7.45 -17.13 2.17
CA LEU A 150 6.73 -18.19 1.46
C LEU A 150 6.94 -18.03 -0.05
N ASP A 151 7.24 -19.14 -0.75
CA ASP A 151 7.09 -19.21 -2.21
C ASP A 151 5.61 -19.52 -2.53
N PRO A 152 4.84 -18.57 -3.14
CA PRO A 152 3.44 -18.77 -3.48
C PRO A 152 3.21 -19.78 -4.62
N ARG A 153 4.28 -20.27 -5.26
CA ARG A 153 4.24 -21.06 -6.49
C ARG A 153 3.48 -20.30 -7.59
N THR A 154 2.50 -20.95 -8.21
CA THR A 154 1.63 -20.36 -9.24
C THR A 154 0.33 -19.79 -8.67
N ARG A 155 0.07 -20.00 -7.38
CA ARG A 155 -1.15 -19.52 -6.71
C ARG A 155 -0.95 -18.03 -6.40
N ALA A 156 -1.91 -17.19 -6.76
CA ALA A 156 -1.75 -15.72 -6.83
C ALA A 156 -0.81 -15.17 -7.93
N ALA A 157 -0.45 -15.96 -8.95
CA ALA A 157 0.39 -15.48 -10.06
C ALA A 157 -0.15 -14.22 -10.75
N ALA A 158 -1.47 -14.03 -10.82
CA ALA A 158 -2.07 -12.82 -11.39
C ALA A 158 -1.74 -11.57 -10.56
N MET A 159 -1.83 -11.68 -9.24
CA MET A 159 -1.50 -10.58 -8.32
C MET A 159 0.01 -10.33 -8.31
N VAL A 160 0.82 -11.39 -8.24
CA VAL A 160 2.29 -11.29 -8.36
C VAL A 160 2.69 -10.63 -9.68
N ARG A 161 2.05 -10.95 -10.81
CA ARG A 161 2.37 -10.30 -12.09
C ARG A 161 2.07 -8.80 -12.09
N ARG A 162 1.00 -8.35 -11.43
CA ARG A 162 0.65 -6.92 -11.31
C ARG A 162 1.58 -6.18 -10.35
N TRP A 163 1.95 -6.85 -9.26
CA TRP A 163 2.50 -6.21 -8.06
C TRP A 163 3.88 -6.70 -7.67
N ALA A 164 4.56 -7.47 -8.53
CA ALA A 164 5.95 -7.89 -8.29
C ALA A 164 6.81 -6.65 -7.98
N PRO A 165 7.60 -6.68 -6.90
CA PRO A 165 8.45 -5.57 -6.52
C PRO A 165 9.62 -5.50 -7.50
N LEU A 166 9.94 -4.28 -7.94
CA LEU A 166 11.13 -4.02 -8.76
C LEU A 166 12.22 -3.41 -7.88
N ARG A 167 11.99 -2.18 -7.41
CA ARG A 167 12.91 -1.44 -6.54
C ARG A 167 12.24 -0.87 -5.29
N HIS A 168 10.90 -0.93 -5.24
CA HIS A 168 10.07 -0.30 -4.23
C HIS A 168 9.34 -1.35 -3.41
N HIS A 169 9.02 -1.02 -2.17
CA HIS A 169 8.24 -1.89 -1.32
C HIS A 169 6.80 -1.97 -1.81
N VAL A 170 6.26 -3.18 -1.87
CA VAL A 170 4.86 -3.44 -2.23
C VAL A 170 4.22 -4.25 -1.13
N PHE A 171 3.18 -3.67 -0.52
CA PHE A 171 2.35 -4.29 0.50
C PHE A 171 0.96 -4.51 -0.03
N ILE A 172 0.39 -5.67 0.24
CA ILE A 172 -0.99 -6.00 -0.07
C ILE A 172 -1.77 -6.01 1.24
N ASP A 173 -2.83 -5.20 1.30
CA ASP A 173 -3.77 -5.14 2.41
C ASP A 173 -5.03 -5.91 2.06
N PHE A 174 -5.35 -6.94 2.85
CA PHE A 174 -6.62 -7.68 2.75
C PHE A 174 -7.59 -7.27 3.86
N GLY A 175 -7.41 -6.11 4.49
CA GLY A 175 -8.27 -5.67 5.57
C GLY A 175 -8.16 -6.63 6.77
N ASP A 176 -9.30 -6.99 7.35
CA ASP A 176 -9.34 -7.84 8.55
C ASP A 176 -9.56 -9.32 8.22
N GLU A 177 -9.27 -9.74 6.99
CA GLU A 177 -9.37 -11.14 6.60
C GLU A 177 -8.40 -12.03 7.37
N ASP A 178 -8.85 -13.22 7.74
CA ASP A 178 -8.01 -14.24 8.38
C ASP A 178 -7.27 -15.09 7.34
N PHE A 179 -6.04 -15.46 7.69
CA PHE A 179 -5.15 -16.29 6.91
C PHE A 179 -4.59 -17.43 7.75
N GLN A 180 -4.35 -18.56 7.10
CA GLN A 180 -3.55 -19.66 7.63
C GLN A 180 -2.25 -19.68 6.83
N ILE A 181 -1.12 -19.52 7.48
CA ILE A 181 0.21 -19.61 6.88
C ILE A 181 0.76 -20.99 7.19
N ALA A 182 0.96 -21.83 6.18
CA ALA A 182 1.59 -23.15 6.36
C ALA A 182 1.05 -23.96 7.57
N GLY A 183 -0.25 -23.85 7.86
CA GLY A 183 -0.93 -24.54 8.96
C GLY A 183 -1.01 -23.81 10.30
N PHE A 184 -0.58 -22.55 10.42
CA PHE A 184 -0.78 -21.73 11.62
C PHE A 184 -1.41 -20.38 11.30
N GLN A 185 -2.09 -19.80 12.30
CA GLN A 185 -2.68 -18.48 12.18
C GLN A 185 -1.66 -17.40 12.61
N PRO A 186 -1.52 -16.29 11.86
CA PRO A 186 -0.80 -15.12 12.34
C PRO A 186 -1.34 -14.64 13.70
N PRO A 187 -0.49 -14.17 14.61
CA PRO A 187 -0.92 -13.70 15.93
C PRO A 187 -1.75 -12.41 15.86
N GLU A 188 -1.65 -11.67 14.75
CA GLU A 188 -2.35 -10.40 14.52
C GLU A 188 -2.66 -10.23 13.03
N LYS A 189 -3.41 -9.17 12.70
CA LYS A 189 -3.65 -8.78 11.31
C LYS A 189 -2.38 -8.20 10.70
N VAL A 190 -2.05 -8.66 9.49
CA VAL A 190 -0.79 -8.34 8.81
C VAL A 190 -1.03 -7.73 7.45
N LEU A 191 -0.04 -6.96 6.99
CA LEU A 191 0.15 -6.66 5.59
C LEU A 191 1.05 -7.72 4.96
N TRP A 192 0.85 -7.97 3.67
CA TRP A 192 1.64 -8.93 2.94
C TRP A 192 2.64 -8.21 2.05
N GLN A 193 3.92 -8.33 2.39
CA GLN A 193 4.97 -7.76 1.58
C GLN A 193 5.40 -8.74 0.49
N PHE A 194 5.45 -8.25 -0.75
CA PHE A 194 6.12 -8.98 -1.82
C PHE A 194 7.61 -8.63 -1.80
N LEU A 195 8.45 -9.66 -1.86
CA LEU A 195 9.90 -9.56 -1.85
C LEU A 195 10.48 -10.27 -3.07
N PHE A 196 11.43 -9.64 -3.76
CA PHE A 196 12.13 -10.31 -4.87
C PHE A 196 13.33 -11.09 -4.33
N ASN A 197 13.26 -12.42 -4.41
CA ASN A 197 14.39 -13.29 -4.10
C ASN A 197 15.36 -13.34 -5.29
N ARG A 198 16.47 -12.61 -5.17
CA ARG A 198 17.50 -12.52 -6.21
C ARG A 198 18.19 -13.84 -6.52
N ALA A 199 18.28 -14.76 -5.55
CA ALA A 199 18.95 -16.04 -5.75
C ALA A 199 18.12 -16.99 -6.62
N THR A 200 16.78 -16.92 -6.51
CA THR A 200 15.87 -17.80 -7.26
C THR A 200 15.20 -17.10 -8.44
N GLY A 201 15.29 -15.76 -8.53
CA GLY A 201 14.59 -14.96 -9.52
C GLY A 201 13.07 -14.92 -9.32
N LYS A 202 12.58 -15.30 -8.13
CA LYS A 202 11.15 -15.42 -7.82
C LYS A 202 10.70 -14.38 -6.79
N VAL A 203 9.40 -14.07 -6.83
CA VAL A 203 8.75 -13.30 -5.75
C VAL A 203 8.39 -14.25 -4.62
N VAL A 204 8.71 -13.85 -3.40
CA VAL A 204 8.29 -14.50 -2.15
C VAL A 204 7.40 -13.55 -1.35
N ILE A 205 6.58 -14.11 -0.48
CA ILE A 205 5.63 -13.36 0.34
C ILE A 205 6.11 -13.41 1.79
N ALA A 206 6.14 -12.26 2.45
CA ALA A 206 6.38 -12.16 3.88
C ALA A 206 5.22 -11.42 4.56
N ALA A 207 4.91 -11.80 5.80
CA ALA A 207 3.91 -11.12 6.62
C ALA A 207 4.58 -10.05 7.47
N VAL A 208 4.03 -8.83 7.48
CA VAL A 208 4.49 -7.67 8.25
C VAL A 208 3.34 -7.17 9.10
N THR A 209 3.58 -6.91 10.37
CA THR A 209 2.53 -6.38 11.25
C THR A 209 2.14 -4.97 10.83
N ARG A 210 0.86 -4.60 10.96
CA ARG A 210 0.42 -3.22 10.67
C ARG A 210 1.20 -2.20 11.51
N GLU A 211 1.47 -2.53 12.77
CA GLU A 211 2.27 -1.68 13.66
C GLU A 211 3.68 -1.45 13.11
N SER A 212 4.35 -2.51 12.65
CA SER A 212 5.71 -2.37 12.10
C SER A 212 5.72 -1.55 10.81
N PHE A 213 4.76 -1.78 9.92
CA PHE A 213 4.59 -0.95 8.72
C PHE A 213 4.41 0.52 9.09
N MET A 214 3.54 0.83 10.06
CA MET A 214 3.32 2.20 10.50
C MET A 214 4.58 2.82 11.13
N LYS A 215 5.33 2.08 11.94
CA LYS A 215 6.62 2.54 12.49
C LYS A 215 7.61 2.89 11.37
N PHE A 216 7.75 2.02 10.37
CA PHE A 216 8.57 2.32 9.19
C PHE A 216 8.14 3.63 8.52
N CYS A 217 6.84 3.81 8.25
CA CYS A 217 6.36 4.99 7.55
C CYS A 217 6.50 6.28 8.37
N LEU A 218 6.27 6.21 9.68
CA LEU A 218 6.27 7.36 10.58
C LEU A 218 7.66 7.82 11.00
N ASN A 219 8.61 6.90 11.18
CA ASN A 219 9.93 7.24 11.70
C ASN A 219 11.11 6.56 11.00
N GLY A 220 10.88 5.69 10.02
CA GLY A 220 11.93 4.99 9.28
C GLY A 220 12.53 3.78 9.99
N SER A 221 11.82 3.22 10.98
CA SER A 221 12.18 1.93 11.59
C SER A 221 12.26 0.81 10.55
N GLU A 222 13.07 -0.22 10.80
CA GLU A 222 13.08 -1.41 9.94
C GLU A 222 11.75 -2.19 10.02
N PHE A 223 11.39 -2.89 8.94
CA PHE A 223 10.25 -3.79 8.94
C PHE A 223 10.53 -5.01 9.82
N GLN A 224 9.59 -5.29 10.71
CA GLN A 224 9.53 -6.48 11.54
C GLN A 224 8.53 -7.44 10.89
N HIS A 225 9.08 -8.43 10.20
CA HIS A 225 8.31 -9.53 9.66
C HIS A 225 8.03 -10.59 10.72
N LEU A 226 6.99 -11.38 10.51
CA LEU A 226 6.80 -12.60 11.29
C LEU A 226 8.00 -13.54 11.11
N THR A 227 8.30 -14.32 12.14
CA THR A 227 9.34 -15.35 12.13
C THR A 227 8.74 -16.67 12.60
N VAL A 228 9.36 -17.80 12.22
CA VAL A 228 8.97 -19.13 12.66
C VAL A 228 10.10 -19.75 13.47
N GLU A 229 9.84 -20.03 14.75
CA GLU A 229 10.75 -20.80 15.58
C GLU A 229 10.52 -22.30 15.37
N ARG A 230 11.43 -22.97 14.67
CA ARG A 230 11.42 -24.43 14.57
C ARG A 230 12.12 -25.02 15.79
N HIS A 231 11.36 -25.60 16.72
CA HIS A 231 11.96 -26.41 17.79
C HIS A 231 12.68 -27.61 17.18
N GLN A 232 14.03 -27.59 17.21
CA GLN A 232 14.81 -28.78 16.93
C GLN A 232 14.52 -29.80 18.03
N ARG A 233 13.90 -30.95 17.68
CA ARG A 233 13.90 -32.09 18.59
C ARG A 233 15.36 -32.47 18.84
N PRO A 234 15.83 -32.58 20.10
CA PRO A 234 17.18 -33.05 20.36
C PRO A 234 17.35 -34.39 19.67
N ARG A 235 18.40 -34.53 18.83
CA ARG A 235 18.75 -35.79 18.19
C ARG A 235 18.87 -36.83 19.28
N GLY A 236 17.90 -37.75 19.35
CA GLY A 236 17.91 -38.85 20.29
C GLY A 236 19.25 -39.57 20.15
N ARG A 237 20.07 -39.54 21.21
CA ARG A 237 21.26 -40.39 21.28
C ARG A 237 20.73 -41.82 21.22
N TYR A 238 20.89 -42.48 20.08
CA TYR A 238 20.78 -43.94 20.00
C TYR A 238 21.77 -44.52 21.02
N ARG A 239 21.26 -45.00 22.16
CA ARG A 239 22.00 -45.90 23.03
C ARG A 239 22.14 -47.21 22.26
N ARG A 240 23.35 -47.47 21.75
CA ARG A 240 23.74 -48.82 21.35
C ARG A 240 23.83 -49.65 22.63
N TYR A 241 23.01 -50.69 22.72
CA TYR A 241 23.16 -51.77 23.70
C TYR A 241 24.20 -52.76 23.17
#